data_AF-A0A7K2Q485-F1
#
_entry.id   AF-A0A7K2Q485-F1
#
_cell.length_a   1.000
_cell.length_b   1.000
_cell.length_c   1.000
_cell.angle_alpha   90.00
_cell.angle_beta   90.00
_cell.angle_gamma   90.00
#
_symmetry.space_group_name_H-M   'P 1'
#
loop_
_entity.id
_entity.type
_entity.pdbx_description
1 polymer ?
#
loop_
_entity_poly.entity_id
_entity_poly.type
_entity_poly.pdbx_seq_one_letter_code
_entity_poly.pdbx_strand_id
1 'polypeptide(L)'
;MNDVLERLRTEAGESPRYEELLAADPDALAASLTSAGLPLWARELAAYRLGLAGDRRAFEPLVLLLNHRDPPRCAAAAEALAALGDPRTA
;
A
#
# COMPACT_ATOMS: atom_id res chain seq x y z
N MET A 1 -3.13 -3.27 16.88
CA MET A 1 -2.83 -1.97 16.25
C MET A 1 -2.07 -2.30 14.99
N ASN A 2 -2.44 -1.74 13.82
CA ASN A 2 -1.76 -2.09 12.57
C ASN A 2 -0.56 -1.15 12.40
N ASP A 3 0.64 -1.60 12.78
CA ASP A 3 1.86 -0.77 12.86
C ASP A 3 2.20 -0.08 11.52
N VAL A 4 1.79 -0.70 10.40
CA VAL A 4 1.92 -0.13 9.06
C VAL A 4 1.09 1.14 8.91
N LEU A 5 -0.17 1.13 9.34
CA LEU A 5 -1.07 2.29 9.19
C LEU A 5 -0.63 3.47 10.05
N GLU A 6 -0.16 3.20 11.28
CA GLU A 6 0.34 4.27 12.18
C GLU A 6 1.61 4.94 11.62
N ARG A 7 2.53 4.16 11.04
CA ARG A 7 3.70 4.72 10.34
C ARG A 7 3.26 5.57 9.14
N LEU A 8 2.35 5.06 8.30
CA LEU A 8 1.87 5.78 7.12
C LEU A 8 1.12 7.06 7.49
N ARG A 9 0.36 7.05 8.60
CA ARG A 9 -0.28 8.25 9.17
C ARG A 9 0.76 9.30 9.55
N THR A 10 1.85 8.86 10.19
CA THR A 10 2.95 9.73 10.59
C THR A 10 3.65 10.35 9.35
N GLU A 11 3.88 9.55 8.31
CA GLU A 11 4.49 10.01 7.05
C GLU A 11 3.58 10.95 6.24
N ALA A 12 2.26 10.75 6.32
CA ALA A 12 1.28 11.63 5.70
C ALA A 12 1.18 13.00 6.38
N GLY A 13 1.58 13.10 7.65
CA GLY A 13 1.50 14.32 8.45
C GLY A 13 0.06 14.84 8.53
N GLU A 14 -0.14 16.12 8.20
CA GLU A 14 -1.46 16.78 8.21
C GLU A 14 -2.25 16.61 6.90
N SER A 15 -1.78 15.77 5.97
CA SER A 15 -2.44 15.62 4.67
C SER A 15 -3.83 14.96 4.82
N PRO A 16 -4.93 15.61 4.39
CA PRO A 16 -6.28 15.03 4.47
C PRO A 16 -6.42 13.77 3.61
N ARG A 17 -5.56 13.62 2.59
CA ARG A 17 -5.49 12.43 1.73
C ARG A 17 -5.29 11.13 2.48
N TYR A 18 -4.71 11.15 3.69
CA TYR A 18 -4.54 9.92 4.46
C TYR A 18 -5.90 9.30 4.79
N GLU A 19 -6.81 10.09 5.35
CA GLU A 19 -8.15 9.62 5.72
C GLU A 19 -8.99 9.33 4.46
N GLU A 20 -8.84 10.13 3.40
CA GLU A 20 -9.50 9.90 2.11
C GLU A 20 -9.12 8.53 1.51
N LEU A 21 -7.82 8.23 1.45
CA LEU A 21 -7.33 6.94 0.94
C LEU A 21 -7.64 5.78 1.89
N LEU A 22 -7.64 6.01 3.20
CA LEU A 22 -7.98 4.98 4.18
C LEU A 22 -9.44 4.52 4.05
N ALA A 23 -10.34 5.45 3.71
CA ALA A 23 -11.77 5.20 3.48
C ALA A 23 -12.11 4.89 2.01
N ALA A 24 -11.16 4.98 1.09
CA ALA A 24 -11.38 4.78 -0.34
C ALA A 24 -11.77 3.33 -0.68
N ASP A 25 -12.61 3.20 -1.72
CA ASP A 25 -12.92 1.91 -2.32
C ASP A 25 -11.73 1.35 -3.13
N PRO A 26 -11.75 0.05 -3.48
CA PRO A 26 -10.66 -0.58 -4.23
C PRO A 26 -10.34 0.08 -5.59
N ASP A 27 -11.31 0.67 -6.27
CA ASP A 27 -11.08 1.28 -7.58
C ASP A 27 -10.36 2.63 -7.45
N ALA A 28 -10.74 3.43 -6.46
CA ALA A 28 -10.04 4.67 -6.12
C ALA A 28 -8.61 4.39 -5.61
N LEU A 29 -8.42 3.32 -4.83
CA LEU A 29 -7.08 2.87 -4.42
C LEU A 29 -6.26 2.44 -5.64
N ALA A 30 -6.85 1.69 -6.58
CA ALA A 30 -6.15 1.25 -7.78
C ALA A 30 -5.74 2.44 -8.68
N ALA A 31 -6.60 3.45 -8.82
CA ALA A 31 -6.25 4.68 -9.52
C ALA A 31 -5.08 5.44 -8.87
N SER A 32 -4.96 5.35 -7.54
CA SER A 32 -3.85 5.97 -6.80
C SER A 32 -2.50 5.29 -7.04
N LEU A 33 -2.48 4.01 -7.42
CA LEU A 33 -1.23 3.31 -7.73
C LEU A 33 -0.52 3.90 -8.96
N THR A 34 -1.29 4.34 -9.96
CA THR A 34 -0.76 4.85 -11.25
C THR A 34 -0.74 6.38 -11.34
N SER A 35 -1.36 7.07 -10.39
CA SER A 35 -1.43 8.53 -10.38
C SER A 35 -0.04 9.16 -10.20
N ALA A 36 0.32 10.03 -11.14
CA ALA A 36 1.55 10.81 -11.08
C ALA A 36 1.48 11.85 -9.94
N GLY A 37 2.60 12.09 -9.27
CA GLY A 37 2.69 13.11 -8.23
C GLY A 37 2.17 12.72 -6.85
N LEU A 38 1.61 11.51 -6.66
CA LEU A 38 1.33 11.02 -5.30
C LEU A 38 2.62 10.73 -4.53
N PRO A 39 2.65 11.01 -3.21
CA PRO A 39 3.78 10.66 -2.36
C PRO A 39 3.89 9.15 -2.19
N LEU A 40 5.08 8.68 -1.79
CA LEU A 40 5.34 7.24 -1.62
C LEU A 40 4.40 6.58 -0.61
N TRP A 41 4.15 7.24 0.53
CA TRP A 41 3.24 6.73 1.57
C TRP A 41 1.82 6.48 1.03
N ALA A 42 1.35 7.28 0.06
CA ALA A 42 0.01 7.14 -0.51
C ALA A 42 -0.08 5.91 -1.42
N ARG A 43 0.95 5.68 -2.25
CA ARG A 43 1.03 4.46 -3.07
C ARG A 43 1.15 3.22 -2.21
N GLU A 44 1.92 3.31 -1.13
CA GLU A 44 2.07 2.23 -0.17
C GLU A 44 0.77 1.91 0.56
N LEU A 45 0.05 2.91 1.07
CA LEU A 45 -1.26 2.72 1.69
C LEU A 45 -2.23 2.02 0.74
N ALA A 46 -2.29 2.48 -0.51
CA ALA A 46 -3.16 1.88 -1.52
C ALA A 46 -2.76 0.43 -1.84
N ALA A 47 -1.49 0.17 -2.09
CA ALA A 47 -0.99 -1.16 -2.40
C ALA A 47 -1.22 -2.13 -1.24
N TYR A 48 -0.95 -1.70 -0.01
CA TYR A 48 -1.13 -2.49 1.21
C TYR A 48 -2.61 -2.84 1.42
N ARG A 49 -3.51 -1.85 1.34
CA ARG A 49 -4.96 -2.04 1.49
C ARG A 49 -5.55 -2.97 0.43
N LEU A 50 -5.11 -2.84 -0.82
CA LEU A 50 -5.53 -3.70 -1.92
C LEU A 50 -5.00 -5.13 -1.75
N GLY A 51 -3.75 -5.29 -1.30
CA GLY A 51 -3.15 -6.60 -1.02
C GLY A 51 -3.91 -7.35 0.07
N LEU A 52 -4.20 -6.69 1.19
CA LEU A 52 -5.03 -7.26 2.27
C LEU A 52 -6.45 -7.64 1.82
N ALA A 53 -6.97 -6.97 0.80
CA ALA A 53 -8.29 -7.24 0.23
C ALA A 53 -8.27 -8.36 -0.84
N GLY A 54 -7.09 -8.91 -1.19
CA GLY A 54 -6.97 -9.91 -2.25
C GLY A 54 -7.00 -9.33 -3.67
N ASP A 55 -6.87 -8.01 -3.84
CA ASP A 55 -6.90 -7.37 -5.14
C ASP A 55 -5.56 -7.47 -5.86
N ARG A 56 -5.52 -8.27 -6.94
CA ARG A 56 -4.32 -8.57 -7.73
C ARG A 56 -3.64 -7.34 -8.34
N ARG A 57 -4.35 -6.20 -8.44
CA ARG A 57 -3.77 -4.92 -8.89
C ARG A 57 -2.67 -4.44 -7.94
N ALA A 58 -2.62 -4.92 -6.70
CA ALA A 58 -1.57 -4.59 -5.73
C ALA A 58 -0.21 -5.24 -6.02
N PHE A 59 -0.16 -6.34 -6.79
CA PHE A 59 1.06 -7.17 -6.89
C PHE A 59 2.30 -6.39 -7.35
N GLU A 60 2.23 -5.71 -8.49
CA GLU A 60 3.39 -4.99 -9.04
C GLU A 60 3.85 -3.84 -8.12
N PRO A 61 2.96 -2.98 -7.60
CA PRO A 61 3.33 -1.98 -6.60
C PRO A 61 3.99 -2.57 -5.35
N LEU A 62 3.48 -3.68 -4.82
CA LEU A 62 4.04 -4.32 -3.63
C LEU A 62 5.44 -4.89 -3.91
N VAL A 63 5.65 -5.51 -5.07
CA VAL A 63 6.98 -5.96 -5.51
C VAL A 63 7.94 -4.79 -5.66
N LEU A 64 7.47 -3.65 -6.17
CA LEU A 64 8.29 -2.45 -6.26
C LEU A 64 8.68 -1.92 -4.87
N LEU A 65 7.74 -1.93 -3.91
CA LEU A 65 8.00 -1.55 -2.50
C LEU A 65 9.05 -2.43 -1.82
N LEU A 66 9.12 -3.73 -2.14
CA LEU A 66 10.21 -4.60 -1.66
C LEU A 66 11.60 -4.12 -2.12
N ASN A 67 11.70 -3.45 -3.26
CA ASN A 67 12.97 -2.97 -3.81
C ASN A 67 13.43 -1.62 -3.21
N HIS A 68 12.61 -0.96 -2.40
CA HIS A 68 12.93 0.37 -1.84
C HIS A 68 14.02 0.36 -0.75
N ARG A 69 14.51 -0.81 -0.32
CA ARG A 69 15.55 -0.97 0.72
C ARG A 69 15.22 -0.27 2.05
N ASP A 70 13.93 -0.08 2.34
CA ASP A 70 13.45 0.46 3.60
C ASP A 70 12.78 -0.65 4.40
N PRO A 71 13.38 -1.13 5.50
CA PRO A 71 12.91 -2.34 6.20
C PRO A 71 11.43 -2.32 6.60
N PRO A 72 10.87 -1.23 7.16
CA PRO A 72 9.44 -1.16 7.48
C PRO A 72 8.53 -1.32 6.26
N ARG A 73 8.87 -0.67 5.14
CA ARG A 73 8.13 -0.79 3.87
C ARG A 73 8.24 -2.18 3.27
N CYS A 74 9.43 -2.77 3.33
CA CYS A 74 9.64 -4.14 2.86
C CYS A 74 8.80 -5.14 3.66
N ALA A 75 8.73 -4.98 4.99
CA ALA A 75 7.90 -5.82 5.84
C ALA A 75 6.40 -5.67 5.51
N ALA A 76 5.91 -4.43 5.37
CA ALA A 76 4.52 -4.15 4.99
C ALA A 76 4.18 -4.75 3.61
N ALA A 77 5.09 -4.61 2.65
CA ALA A 77 4.90 -5.16 1.31
C ALA A 77 4.87 -6.69 1.31
N ALA A 78 5.78 -7.33 2.06
CA ALA A 78 5.80 -8.78 2.21
C ALA A 78 4.53 -9.32 2.88
N GLU A 79 4.04 -8.65 3.93
CA GLU A 79 2.78 -8.99 4.60
C GLU A 79 1.58 -8.91 3.63
N ALA A 80 1.45 -7.80 2.90
CA ALA A 80 0.37 -7.64 1.94
C ALA A 80 0.45 -8.61 0.75
N LEU A 81 1.66 -8.97 0.29
CA LEU A 81 1.84 -10.00 -0.73
C LEU A 81 1.41 -11.39 -0.23
N ALA A 82 1.74 -11.73 1.02
CA ALA A 82 1.29 -12.98 1.62
C ALA A 82 -0.24 -13.03 1.75
N ALA A 83 -0.86 -11.91 2.17
CA ALA A 83 -2.32 -11.79 2.27
C ALA A 83 -3.03 -11.78 0.91
N LEU A 84 -2.36 -11.28 -0.14
CA LEU A 84 -2.91 -11.19 -1.49
C LEU A 84 -3.31 -12.56 -2.06
N GLY A 85 -2.62 -13.63 -1.66
CA GLY A 85 -2.91 -15.00 -2.13
C GLY A 85 -2.75 -15.17 -3.65
N ASP A 86 -1.88 -14.37 -4.28
CA ASP A 86 -1.60 -14.48 -5.71
C ASP A 86 -0.78 -15.74 -5.99
N PRO A 87 -1.05 -16.54 -7.05
CA PRO A 87 -0.19 -17.66 -7.42
C PRO A 87 1.28 -17.28 -7.63
N ARG A 88 1.59 -16.01 -7.88
CA ARG A 88 2.96 -15.48 -8.00
C ARG A 88 3.67 -15.32 -6.65
N THR A 89 2.97 -15.43 -5.52
CA THR A 89 3.53 -15.32 -4.16
C THR A 89 3.64 -16.68 -3.45
N ALA A 90 3.41 -17.78 -4.17
CA ALA A 90 3.52 -19.15 -3.66
C ALA A 90 4.96 -19.66 -3.59
#